data_AF-A0A2V6JIQ5-F1
#
_entry.id   AF-A0A2V6JIQ5-F1
#
_cell.length_a   1.000
_cell.length_b   1.000
_cell.length_c   1.000
_cell.angle_alpha   90.00
_cell.angle_beta   90.00
_cell.angle_gamma   90.00
#
_symmetry.space_group_name_H-M   'P 1'
#
loop_
_entity.id
_entity.type
_entity.pdbx_description
1 polymer ?
#
loop_
_entity_poly.entity_id
_entity_poly.type
_entity_poly.pdbx_seq_one_letter_code
_entity_poly.pdbx_strand_id
1 'polypeptide(L)'
;MTLCTHAAQAPQRIDVKQMSKKVENVVVPLPNEIFGALNKLGSVNWREYVRTEKSSNFTERPRIALLLGTVIADGFIAVQAEDAPAVKEIGQRVLNLSKGIGVGNSITPHAKAITEAADKRKWESVRQELDRTQSSVQAAMNEVHDEKLSQLVSLGGWLRGTQVLTSVVT
;
A
#
# COMPACT_ATOMS: atom_id res chain seq x y z
N MET A 1 15.38 -15.15 43.06
CA MET A 1 14.53 -14.37 42.14
C MET A 1 15.19 -14.47 40.78
N THR A 2 14.71 -15.35 39.90
CA THR A 2 15.33 -15.59 38.59
C THR A 2 14.20 -15.78 37.58
N LEU A 3 13.90 -14.72 36.83
CA LEU A 3 12.87 -14.71 35.78
C LEU A 3 13.51 -15.25 34.48
N CYS A 4 13.12 -16.46 34.07
CA CYS A 4 13.47 -16.99 32.76
C CYS A 4 12.51 -16.41 31.71
N THR A 5 13.01 -15.47 30.90
CA THR A 5 12.35 -14.99 29.69
C THR A 5 12.22 -16.12 28.67
N HIS A 6 11.01 -16.61 28.44
CA HIS A 6 10.71 -17.49 27.31
C HIS A 6 10.78 -16.68 26.01
N ALA A 7 11.82 -16.90 25.21
CA ALA A 7 11.83 -16.44 23.82
C ALA A 7 10.75 -17.22 23.06
N ALA A 8 9.79 -16.51 22.45
CA ALA A 8 8.81 -17.12 21.57
C ALA A 8 9.52 -17.77 20.38
N GLN A 9 9.35 -19.09 20.23
CA GLN A 9 9.92 -19.83 19.10
C GLN A 9 9.32 -19.33 17.78
N ALA A 10 10.19 -19.01 16.82
CA ALA A 10 9.76 -18.64 15.47
C ALA A 10 8.98 -19.81 14.84
N PRO A 11 7.79 -19.56 14.26
CA PRO A 11 6.97 -20.62 13.70
C PRO A 11 7.71 -21.30 12.53
N GLN A 12 7.92 -22.61 12.65
CA GLN A 12 8.73 -23.40 11.72
C GLN A 12 8.12 -23.57 10.33
N ARG A 13 6.83 -23.27 10.15
CA ARG A 13 6.17 -23.20 8.84
C ARG A 13 5.08 -22.14 8.86
N ILE A 14 5.13 -21.24 7.88
CA ILE A 14 4.02 -20.35 7.55
C ILE A 14 3.15 -21.11 6.55
N ASP A 15 1.92 -21.43 6.93
CA ASP A 15 0.96 -22.04 6.01
C ASP A 15 0.38 -20.97 5.07
N VAL A 16 1.06 -20.80 3.93
CA VAL A 16 0.71 -19.81 2.90
C VAL A 16 -0.73 -20.00 2.38
N LYS A 17 -1.32 -21.20 2.53
CA LYS A 17 -2.69 -21.49 2.10
C LYS A 17 -3.75 -20.77 2.92
N GLN A 18 -3.46 -20.42 4.18
CA GLN A 18 -4.39 -19.65 5.02
C GLN A 18 -4.36 -18.15 4.71
N MET A 19 -3.29 -17.67 4.07
CA MET A 19 -3.10 -16.27 3.67
C MET A 19 -3.55 -15.99 2.23
N SER A 20 -3.79 -17.04 1.45
CA SER A 20 -4.21 -16.93 0.06
C SER A 20 -5.72 -17.12 -0.07
N LYS A 21 -6.48 -16.04 0.16
CA LYS A 21 -7.80 -15.92 -0.46
C LYS A 21 -7.57 -15.96 -1.98
N LYS A 22 -7.91 -17.09 -2.61
CA LYS A 22 -7.89 -17.19 -4.07
C LYS A 22 -8.82 -16.13 -4.64
N VAL A 23 -8.24 -15.14 -5.30
CA VAL A 23 -8.89 -14.31 -6.30
C VAL A 23 -8.15 -14.65 -7.59
N GLU A 24 -8.88 -15.12 -8.59
CA GLU A 24 -8.29 -15.44 -9.88
C GLU A 24 -7.65 -14.16 -10.46
N ASN A 25 -6.38 -14.32 -10.85
CA ASN A 25 -5.46 -13.33 -11.42
C ASN A 25 -4.87 -12.30 -10.45
N VAL A 26 -3.65 -12.62 -10.01
CA VAL A 26 -2.72 -11.88 -9.12
C VAL A 26 -3.05 -12.02 -7.63
N VAL A 27 -2.41 -13.01 -7.00
CA VAL A 27 -2.28 -13.04 -5.54
C VAL A 27 -1.45 -11.83 -5.14
N VAL A 28 -2.06 -10.85 -4.47
CA VAL A 28 -1.38 -9.73 -3.82
C VAL A 28 -1.45 -10.01 -2.31
N PRO A 29 -0.33 -10.25 -1.60
CA PRO A 29 -0.33 -10.36 -0.16
C PRO A 29 -0.80 -9.02 0.37
N LEU A 30 -1.67 -9.07 1.37
CA LEU A 30 -2.18 -7.85 1.96
C LEU A 30 -0.99 -7.10 2.57
N PRO A 31 -0.86 -5.78 2.35
CA PRO A 31 0.25 -5.00 2.89
C PRO A 31 0.46 -5.25 4.39
N ASN A 32 -0.63 -5.44 5.14
CA ASN A 32 -0.58 -5.75 6.58
C ASN A 32 0.16 -7.06 6.92
N GLU A 33 0.07 -8.08 6.06
CA GLU A 33 0.77 -9.35 6.26
C GLU A 33 2.27 -9.21 5.99
N ILE A 34 2.62 -8.45 4.94
CA ILE A 34 4.00 -8.14 4.59
C ILE A 34 4.65 -7.28 5.68
N PHE A 35 4.00 -6.17 6.07
CA PHE A 35 4.50 -5.28 7.11
C PHE A 35 4.52 -5.91 8.49
N GLY A 36 3.53 -6.76 8.81
CA GLY A 36 3.51 -7.56 10.02
C GLY A 36 4.62 -8.59 10.07
N ALA A 37 4.97 -9.20 8.94
CA ALA A 37 6.13 -10.09 8.83
C ALA A 37 7.45 -9.30 8.96
N LEU A 38 7.55 -8.10 8.37
CA LEU A 38 8.75 -7.27 8.44
C LEU A 38 9.03 -6.74 9.84
N ASN A 39 8.00 -6.30 10.57
CA ASN A 39 8.17 -5.87 11.96
C ASN A 39 8.65 -7.01 12.89
N LYS A 40 8.48 -8.28 12.48
CA LYS A 40 9.03 -9.44 13.19
C LYS A 40 10.49 -9.71 12.85
N LEU A 41 11.02 -9.14 11.76
CA LEU A 41 12.41 -9.31 11.32
C LEU A 41 13.35 -8.23 11.90
N GLY A 42 12.82 -7.13 12.45
CA GLY A 42 13.60 -6.10 13.15
C GLY A 42 12.86 -4.77 13.27
N SER A 43 13.43 -3.81 14.01
CA SER A 43 12.91 -2.44 14.08
C SER A 43 13.28 -1.68 12.81
N VAL A 44 12.35 -1.56 11.87
CA VAL A 44 12.55 -0.85 10.60
C VAL A 44 12.33 0.65 10.79
N ASN A 45 13.30 1.49 10.38
CA ASN A 45 13.12 2.94 10.35
C ASN A 45 12.34 3.37 9.09
N TRP A 46 11.01 3.24 9.14
CA TRP A 46 10.12 3.52 8.01
C TRP A 46 10.25 4.93 7.42
N ARG A 47 10.71 5.92 8.20
CA ARG A 47 10.91 7.30 7.72
C ARG A 47 11.95 7.41 6.61
N GLU A 48 12.98 6.57 6.61
CA GLU A 48 14.03 6.58 5.57
C GLU A 48 13.49 6.14 4.20
N TYR A 49 12.35 5.44 4.19
CA TYR A 49 11.74 4.91 2.98
C TYR A 49 10.59 5.76 2.44
N VAL A 50 10.20 6.84 3.13
CA VAL A 50 9.21 7.79 2.64
C VAL A 50 9.83 8.60 1.49
N ARG A 51 9.25 8.47 0.29
CA ARG A 51 9.77 9.13 -0.91
C ARG A 51 9.36 10.60 -0.93
N THR A 52 10.32 11.50 -1.08
CA THR A 52 10.12 12.96 -1.19
C THR A 52 10.20 13.48 -2.63
N GLU A 53 10.61 12.66 -3.59
CA GLU A 53 10.75 13.10 -4.98
C GLU A 53 9.41 13.09 -5.75
N LYS A 54 9.14 14.19 -6.46
CA LYS A 54 7.98 14.29 -7.36
C LYS A 54 8.17 13.36 -8.57
N SER A 55 7.33 12.35 -8.67
CA SER A 55 7.26 11.47 -9.84
C SER A 55 6.92 12.24 -11.12
N SER A 56 7.45 11.78 -12.25
CA SER A 56 7.18 12.31 -13.59
C SER A 56 5.68 12.43 -13.92
N ASN A 57 5.29 13.52 -14.58
CA ASN A 57 3.93 13.70 -15.09
C ASN A 57 3.76 12.87 -16.36
N PHE A 58 3.06 11.73 -16.25
CA PHE A 58 2.70 10.92 -17.40
C PHE A 58 1.29 11.28 -17.91
N THR A 59 1.11 11.23 -19.23
CA THR A 59 -0.19 11.43 -19.89
C THR A 59 -0.82 10.11 -20.35
N GLU A 60 -0.03 9.04 -20.46
CA GLU A 60 -0.49 7.72 -20.89
C GLU A 60 -1.14 6.93 -19.74
N ARG A 61 -2.38 6.46 -19.93
CA ARG A 61 -3.14 5.70 -18.91
C ARG A 61 -2.37 4.51 -18.32
N PRO A 62 -1.63 3.68 -19.09
CA PRO A 62 -0.83 2.57 -18.54
C PRO A 62 0.27 3.02 -17.56
N ARG A 63 0.98 4.11 -17.88
CA ARG A 63 2.03 4.64 -17.00
C ARG A 63 1.43 5.28 -15.75
N ILE A 64 0.30 5.96 -15.89
CA ILE A 64 -0.43 6.52 -14.75
C ILE A 64 -0.92 5.41 -13.82
N ALA A 65 -1.42 4.29 -14.37
CA ALA A 65 -1.85 3.13 -13.57
C ALA A 65 -0.68 2.47 -12.82
N LEU A 66 0.44 2.23 -13.50
CA LEU A 66 1.65 1.70 -12.85
C LEU A 66 2.13 2.64 -11.73
N LEU A 67 2.18 3.94 -12.00
CA LEU A 67 2.56 4.95 -11.02
C LEU A 67 1.57 4.99 -9.84
N LEU A 68 0.26 4.94 -10.10
CA LEU A 68 -0.77 4.91 -9.07
C LEU A 68 -0.52 3.77 -8.06
N GLY A 69 -0.18 2.58 -8.55
CA GLY A 69 0.21 1.44 -7.72
C GLY A 69 1.37 1.75 -6.79
N THR A 70 2.45 2.34 -7.32
CA THR A 70 3.62 2.71 -6.52
C THR A 70 3.29 3.76 -5.44
N VAL A 71 2.43 4.73 -5.76
CA VAL A 71 2.02 5.80 -4.85
C VAL A 71 1.13 5.28 -3.72
N ILE A 72 0.24 4.33 -4.02
CA ILE A 72 -0.55 3.66 -2.98
C ILE A 72 0.38 2.92 -2.01
N ALA A 73 1.39 2.21 -2.52
CA ALA A 73 2.38 1.54 -1.69
C ALA A 73 3.21 2.52 -0.83
N ASP A 74 3.60 3.68 -1.37
CA ASP A 74 4.22 4.76 -0.59
C ASP A 74 3.29 5.25 0.53
N GLY A 75 1.98 5.27 0.30
CA GLY A 75 0.96 5.62 1.31
C GLY A 75 1.01 4.72 2.52
N PHE A 76 1.12 3.40 2.30
CA PHE A 76 1.28 2.46 3.40
C PHE A 76 2.58 2.70 4.19
N ILE A 77 3.69 2.99 3.51
CA ILE A 77 4.97 3.29 4.17
C ILE A 77 4.86 4.56 5.03
N ALA A 78 4.22 5.61 4.50
CA ALA A 78 4.01 6.86 5.23
C ALA A 78 3.12 6.66 6.48
N VAL A 79 2.12 5.78 6.40
CA VAL A 79 1.31 5.37 7.57
C VAL A 79 2.16 4.63 8.60
N GLN A 80 3.02 3.71 8.18
CA GLN A 80 3.95 3.01 9.08
C GLN A 80 4.96 3.96 9.73
N ALA A 81 5.35 5.02 9.03
CA ALA A 81 6.22 6.08 9.54
C ALA A 81 5.50 7.11 10.43
N GLU A 82 4.17 7.01 10.56
CA GLU A 82 3.31 7.99 11.23
C GLU A 82 3.49 9.43 10.70
N ASP A 83 3.78 9.56 9.41
CA ASP A 83 4.06 10.83 8.74
C ASP A 83 2.78 11.42 8.12
N ALA A 84 2.05 12.20 8.93
CA ALA A 84 0.79 12.82 8.49
C ALA A 84 0.96 13.75 7.27
N PRO A 85 1.98 14.63 7.19
CA PRO A 85 2.28 15.40 5.98
C PRO A 85 2.43 14.53 4.73
N ALA A 86 3.24 13.47 4.81
CA ALA A 86 3.46 12.56 3.67
C ALA A 86 2.17 11.83 3.26
N VAL A 87 1.38 11.34 4.23
CA VAL A 87 0.10 10.68 3.93
C VAL A 87 -0.86 11.62 3.20
N LYS A 88 -0.89 12.91 3.56
CA LYS A 88 -1.73 13.89 2.87
C LYS A 88 -1.27 14.16 1.44
N GLU A 89 0.04 14.33 1.24
CA GLU A 89 0.60 14.50 -0.10
C GLU A 89 0.28 13.29 -0.98
N ILE A 90 0.42 12.08 -0.44
CA ILE A 90 0.12 10.84 -1.13
C ILE A 90 -1.37 10.75 -1.47
N GLY A 91 -2.27 11.08 -0.54
CA GLY A 91 -3.71 11.13 -0.79
C GLY A 91 -4.07 12.06 -1.96
N GLN A 92 -3.44 13.24 -2.03
CA GLN A 92 -3.63 14.17 -3.15
C GLN A 92 -3.08 13.64 -4.47
N ARG A 93 -1.94 12.94 -4.44
CA ARG A 93 -1.36 12.29 -5.64
C ARG A 93 -2.23 11.15 -6.15
N VAL A 94 -2.74 10.30 -5.27
CA VAL A 94 -3.72 9.24 -5.61
C VAL A 94 -4.95 9.82 -6.29
N LEU A 95 -5.49 10.93 -5.76
CA LEU A 95 -6.62 11.63 -6.36
C LEU A 95 -6.31 12.16 -7.76
N ASN A 96 -5.12 12.72 -7.98
CA ASN A 96 -4.74 13.26 -9.30
C ASN A 96 -4.53 12.15 -10.34
N LEU A 97 -3.85 11.06 -9.96
CA LEU A 97 -3.59 9.93 -10.85
C LEU A 97 -4.88 9.16 -11.20
N SER A 98 -5.78 8.99 -10.23
CA SER A 98 -7.08 8.32 -10.46
C SER A 98 -7.97 9.05 -11.47
N LYS A 99 -7.95 10.39 -11.46
CA LYS A 99 -8.61 11.20 -12.50
C LYS A 99 -8.00 10.96 -13.88
N GLY A 100 -6.67 10.83 -13.95
CA GLY A 100 -5.95 10.60 -15.21
C GLY A 100 -6.26 9.28 -15.91
N ILE A 101 -6.81 8.28 -15.19
CA ILE A 101 -7.19 6.97 -15.76
C ILE A 101 -8.69 6.71 -15.80
N GLY A 102 -9.51 7.69 -15.39
CA GLY A 102 -10.97 7.63 -15.48
C GLY A 102 -11.69 7.01 -14.27
N VAL A 103 -10.99 6.72 -13.18
CA VAL A 103 -11.57 6.07 -11.96
C VAL A 103 -11.70 7.03 -10.77
N GLY A 104 -11.55 8.33 -11.01
CA GLY A 104 -11.51 9.36 -9.95
C GLY A 104 -12.76 9.37 -9.06
N ASN A 105 -13.94 9.07 -9.60
CA ASN A 105 -15.19 9.07 -8.83
C ASN A 105 -15.20 8.02 -7.72
N SER A 106 -14.67 6.82 -8.00
CA SER A 106 -14.59 5.72 -7.05
C SER A 106 -13.48 5.91 -6.02
N ILE A 107 -12.46 6.71 -6.33
CA ILE A 107 -11.27 6.90 -5.48
C ILE A 107 -11.35 8.19 -4.63
N THR A 108 -12.07 9.21 -5.09
CA THR A 108 -12.17 10.51 -4.39
C THR A 108 -12.65 10.40 -2.93
N PRO A 109 -13.70 9.60 -2.60
CA PRO A 109 -14.15 9.45 -1.22
C PRO A 109 -13.06 8.87 -0.31
N HIS A 110 -12.32 7.87 -0.80
CA HIS A 110 -11.26 7.22 -0.03
C HIS A 110 -10.07 8.14 0.20
N ALA A 111 -9.64 8.91 -0.82
CA ALA A 111 -8.56 9.88 -0.68
C ALA A 111 -8.88 10.96 0.38
N LYS A 112 -10.14 11.39 0.48
CA LYS A 112 -10.61 12.31 1.52
C LYS A 112 -10.61 11.66 2.90
N ALA A 113 -11.15 10.44 3.02
CA ALA A 113 -11.16 9.71 4.29
C ALA A 113 -9.73 9.42 4.81
N ILE A 114 -8.77 9.12 3.92
CA ILE A 114 -7.35 8.96 4.25
C ILE A 114 -6.75 10.26 4.81
N THR A 115 -6.96 11.38 4.13
CA THR A 115 -6.43 12.68 4.56
C THR A 115 -7.03 13.13 5.90
N GLU A 116 -8.34 12.97 6.09
CA GLU A 116 -9.03 13.29 7.35
C GLU A 116 -8.61 12.38 8.51
N ALA A 117 -8.40 11.09 8.26
CA ALA A 117 -7.92 10.15 9.27
C ALA A 117 -6.46 10.43 9.65
N ALA A 118 -5.62 10.81 8.68
CA ALA A 118 -4.24 11.21 8.91
C ALA A 118 -4.14 12.50 9.74
N ASP A 119 -5.03 13.47 9.48
CA ASP A 119 -5.15 14.69 10.27
C ASP A 119 -5.41 14.42 11.75
N LYS A 120 -6.26 13.43 12.02
CA LYS A 120 -6.61 13.00 13.38
C LYS A 120 -5.63 11.98 13.95
N ARG A 121 -4.53 11.67 13.25
CA ARG A 121 -3.55 10.63 13.57
C ARG A 121 -4.18 9.26 13.87
N LYS A 122 -5.29 8.94 13.19
CA LYS A 122 -6.01 7.67 13.31
C LYS A 122 -5.44 6.64 12.33
N TRP A 123 -4.24 6.16 12.61
CA TRP A 123 -3.47 5.31 11.69
C TRP A 123 -4.17 4.01 11.29
N GLU A 124 -4.92 3.40 12.22
CA GLU A 124 -5.73 2.22 11.93
C GLU A 124 -6.83 2.52 10.90
N SER A 125 -7.50 3.67 11.03
CA SER A 125 -8.50 4.11 10.06
C SER A 125 -7.87 4.43 8.70
N VAL A 126 -6.69 5.05 8.67
CA VAL A 126 -5.96 5.31 7.41
C VAL A 126 -5.64 4.00 6.70
N ARG A 127 -5.15 3.00 7.45
CA ARG A 127 -4.82 1.67 6.91
C ARG A 127 -6.05 0.97 6.33
N GLN A 128 -7.16 0.95 7.09
CA GLN A 128 -8.41 0.35 6.63
C GLN A 128 -8.92 1.05 5.36
N GLU A 129 -8.75 2.36 5.25
CA GLU A 129 -9.19 3.12 4.10
C GLU A 129 -8.29 2.95 2.87
N LEU A 130 -6.97 2.75 3.06
CA LEU A 130 -6.06 2.35 1.98
C LEU A 130 -6.42 0.96 1.42
N ASP A 131 -6.74 -0.01 2.27
CA ASP A 131 -7.19 -1.35 1.85
C ASP A 131 -8.52 -1.27 1.04
N ARG A 132 -9.46 -0.42 1.49
CA ARG A 132 -10.69 -0.12 0.74
C ARG A 132 -10.40 0.57 -0.58
N THR A 133 -9.45 1.51 -0.60
CA THR A 133 -9.03 2.21 -1.83
C THR A 133 -8.57 1.20 -2.88
N GLN A 134 -7.70 0.26 -2.50
CA GLN A 134 -7.22 -0.78 -3.42
C GLN A 134 -8.37 -1.61 -3.99
N SER A 135 -9.31 -2.02 -3.14
CA SER A 135 -10.49 -2.79 -3.55
C SER A 135 -11.39 -2.01 -4.53
N SER A 136 -11.65 -0.73 -4.24
CA SER A 136 -12.44 0.16 -5.09
C SER A 136 -11.73 0.50 -6.41
N VAL A 137 -10.39 0.62 -6.41
CA VAL A 137 -9.62 0.76 -7.66
C VAL A 137 -9.84 -0.45 -8.55
N GLN A 138 -9.73 -1.65 -7.99
CA GLN A 138 -9.87 -2.90 -8.73
C GLN A 138 -11.30 -3.07 -9.28
N ALA A 139 -12.31 -2.79 -8.45
CA ALA A 139 -13.71 -2.80 -8.88
C ALA A 139 -13.97 -1.78 -10.00
N ALA A 140 -13.53 -0.52 -9.83
CA ALA A 140 -13.72 0.53 -10.82
C ALA A 140 -13.04 0.18 -12.14
N MET A 141 -11.84 -0.41 -12.11
CA MET A 141 -11.13 -0.84 -13.31
C MET A 141 -11.79 -2.01 -14.03
N ASN A 142 -12.42 -2.93 -13.29
CA ASN A 142 -13.22 -3.99 -13.88
C ASN A 142 -14.49 -3.44 -14.54
N GLU A 143 -15.13 -2.43 -13.93
CA GLU A 143 -16.32 -1.76 -14.49
C GLU A 143 -16.02 -1.00 -15.80
N VAL A 144 -14.83 -0.42 -15.95
CA VAL A 144 -14.39 0.19 -17.22
C VAL A 144 -13.75 -0.81 -18.21
N HIS A 145 -13.89 -2.11 -17.97
CA HIS A 145 -13.29 -3.20 -18.77
C HIS A 145 -11.78 -3.04 -18.99
N ASP A 146 -11.09 -2.43 -18.03
CA ASP A 146 -9.68 -2.08 -18.13
C ASP A 146 -8.82 -2.95 -17.20
N GLU A 147 -8.99 -4.27 -17.34
CA GLU A 147 -8.27 -5.29 -16.56
C GLU A 147 -6.75 -5.12 -16.65
N LYS A 148 -6.25 -4.68 -17.81
CA LYS A 148 -4.82 -4.43 -18.04
C LYS A 148 -4.30 -3.27 -17.20
N LEU A 149 -5.08 -2.21 -17.00
CA LEU A 149 -4.69 -1.12 -16.07
C LEU A 149 -4.73 -1.59 -14.62
N SER A 150 -5.70 -2.43 -14.23
CA SER A 150 -5.77 -3.03 -12.89
C SER A 150 -4.52 -3.86 -12.56
N GLN A 151 -4.06 -4.65 -13.54
CA GLN A 151 -2.81 -5.40 -13.44
C GLN A 151 -1.60 -4.48 -13.29
N LEU A 152 -1.55 -3.36 -14.02
CA LEU A 152 -0.45 -2.39 -13.91
C LEU A 152 -0.43 -1.67 -12.56
N VAL A 153 -1.58 -1.29 -11.99
CA VAL A 153 -1.64 -0.76 -10.61
C VAL A 153 -1.09 -1.80 -9.63
N SER A 154 -1.54 -3.05 -9.75
CA SER A 154 -1.07 -4.13 -8.87
C SER A 154 0.43 -4.34 -9.01
N LEU A 155 0.96 -4.39 -10.23
CA LEU A 155 2.39 -4.50 -10.51
C LEU A 155 3.19 -3.34 -9.91
N GLY A 156 2.69 -2.11 -10.01
CA GLY A 156 3.33 -0.93 -9.45
C GLY A 156 3.45 -1.01 -7.92
N GLY A 157 2.38 -1.43 -7.25
CA GLY A 157 2.38 -1.65 -5.80
C GLY A 157 3.40 -2.72 -5.39
N TRP A 158 3.46 -3.82 -6.14
CA TRP A 158 4.39 -4.92 -5.92
C TRP A 158 5.86 -4.56 -6.13
N LEU A 159 6.18 -3.83 -7.21
CA LEU A 159 7.55 -3.36 -7.48
C LEU A 159 8.03 -2.48 -6.33
N ARG A 160 7.17 -1.58 -5.85
CA ARG A 160 7.50 -0.71 -4.73
C ARG A 160 7.64 -1.49 -3.43
N GLY A 161 6.69 -2.38 -3.11
CA GLY A 161 6.75 -3.22 -1.92
C GLY A 161 8.01 -4.08 -1.86
N THR A 162 8.37 -4.71 -2.98
CA THR A 162 9.60 -5.52 -3.10
C THR A 162 10.86 -4.70 -2.92
N GLN A 163 10.93 -3.51 -3.51
CA GLN A 163 12.06 -2.60 -3.33
C GLN A 163 12.29 -2.27 -1.84
N VAL A 164 11.22 -1.92 -1.12
CA VAL A 164 11.30 -1.62 0.33
C VAL A 164 11.73 -2.85 1.12
N LEU A 165 11.17 -4.01 0.79
CA LEU A 165 11.51 -5.27 1.43
C LEU A 165 13.01 -5.58 1.32
N THR A 166 13.57 -5.44 0.11
CA THR A 166 14.99 -5.71 -0.11
C THR A 166 15.91 -4.73 0.61
N SER A 167 15.52 -3.47 0.77
CA SER A 167 16.33 -2.50 1.52
C SER A 167 16.32 -2.73 3.03
N VAL A 168 15.26 -3.36 3.57
CA VAL A 168 15.16 -3.66 5.00
C VAL A 168 16.00 -4.87 5.42
N VAL A 169 16.29 -5.78 4.50
CA VAL A 169 16.96 -7.08 4.78
C VAL A 169 18.49 -7.02 4.55
N THR A 170 19.05 -5.83 4.31
CA THR A 170 20.51 -5.64 4.14
C THR A 170 21.14 -5.23 5.46
#